data_AF-A0A1G1ZUH5-F1
#
_entry.id   AF-A0A1G1ZUH5-F1
#
_cell.length_a   1.000
_cell.length_b   1.000
_cell.length_c   1.000
_cell.angle_alpha   90.00
_cell.angle_beta   90.00
_cell.angle_gamma   90.00
#
_symmetry.space_group_name_H-M   'P 1'
#
loop_
_entity.id
_entity.type
_entity.pdbx_description
1 polymer ?
#
loop_
_entity_poly.entity_id
_entity_poly.type
_entity_poly.pdbx_seq_one_letter_code
_entity_poly.pdbx_strand_id
1 'polypeptide(L)' 'MNNNKNDKVGNCPFCRGVIFKDFKVNKEKGETSFLMRCPHCQKDIRVMVGESDIKVKKIDE' A
#
# COMPACT_ATOMS: atom_id res chain seq x y z
N MET A 1 20.81 17.98 -6.74
CA MET A 1 19.80 17.02 -7.25
C MET A 1 19.14 16.35 -6.06
N ASN A 2 17.94 16.79 -5.67
CA ASN A 2 17.22 16.24 -4.52
C ASN A 2 16.49 14.96 -4.96
N ASN A 3 17.12 13.80 -4.75
CA ASN A 3 16.48 12.50 -4.93
C ASN A 3 15.51 12.23 -3.77
N ASN A 4 14.32 12.82 -3.81
CA ASN A 4 13.23 12.43 -2.93
C ASN A 4 12.55 11.17 -3.49
N LYS A 5 13.28 10.05 -3.49
CA LYS A 5 12.76 8.71 -3.85
C LYS A 5 11.96 8.15 -2.68
N ASN A 6 10.76 8.68 -2.49
CA ASN A 6 9.71 7.97 -1.76
C ASN A 6 8.79 7.32 -2.79
N ASP A 7 9.36 6.48 -3.65
CA ASP A 7 8.62 5.52 -4.45
C ASP A 7 7.99 4.52 -3.47
N LYS A 8 6.85 4.87 -2.87
CA LYS A 8 6.13 4.02 -1.92
C LYS A 8 5.51 2.86 -2.68
N VAL A 9 6.31 1.80 -2.86
CA VAL A 9 5.84 0.55 -3.44
C VAL A 9 5.15 -0.25 -2.35
N GLY A 10 3.88 -0.59 -2.57
CA GLY A 10 3.12 -1.49 -1.70
C GLY A 10 3.10 -2.89 -2.29
N ASN A 11 3.69 -3.87 -1.62
CA ASN A 11 3.72 -5.27 -2.06
C ASN A 11 2.68 -6.13 -1.35
N CYS A 12 2.14 -7.13 -2.04
CA CYS A 12 1.27 -8.12 -1.42
C CYS A 12 2.06 -9.00 -0.43
N PRO A 13 1.61 -9.16 0.83
CA PRO A 13 2.30 -10.01 1.81
C PRO A 13 2.23 -11.51 1.49
N PHE A 14 1.40 -11.94 0.54
CA PHE A 14 1.25 -13.34 0.16
C PHE A 14 2.14 -13.75 -1.02
N CYS A 15 2.15 -12.96 -2.10
CA CYS A 15 2.86 -13.30 -3.33
C CYS A 15 4.02 -12.36 -3.66
N ARG A 16 4.24 -11.31 -2.85
CA ARG A 16 5.22 -10.23 -3.06
C ARG A 16 5.01 -9.40 -4.34
N GLY A 17 3.96 -9.67 -5.12
CA GLY A 17 3.57 -8.87 -6.27
C GLY A 17 3.29 -7.41 -5.91
N VAL A 18 3.67 -6.50 -6.79
CA VAL A 18 3.51 -5.04 -6.58
C VAL A 18 2.05 -4.65 -6.75
N ILE A 19 1.46 -4.07 -5.71
CA ILE A 19 0.05 -3.66 -5.69
C ILE A 19 -0.08 -2.16 -5.93
N PHE A 20 0.79 -1.38 -5.32
CA PHE A 20 0.86 0.07 -5.53
C PHE A 20 2.27 0.45 -5.95
N LYS A 21 2.35 1.31 -6.95
CA LYS A 21 3.59 1.94 -7.39
C LYS A 21 3.27 3.42 -7.58
N ASP A 22 4.18 4.32 -7.17
CA ASP A 22 4.02 5.76 -7.34
C ASP A 22 2.76 6.36 -6.68
N PHE A 23 2.27 5.75 -5.59
CA PHE A 23 1.03 6.20 -4.95
C PHE A 23 1.21 7.54 -4.25
N LYS A 24 0.47 8.55 -4.72
CA LYS A 24 0.45 9.90 -4.16
C LYS A 24 -0.79 10.07 -3.29
N VAL A 25 -0.58 10.17 -1.99
CA VAL A 25 -1.63 10.52 -1.04
C VAL A 25 -1.78 12.03 -1.04
N ASN A 26 -2.94 12.57 -1.44
CA ASN A 26 -3.27 13.96 -1.15
C ASN A 26 -3.42 14.08 0.37
N LYS A 27 -2.61 14.94 0.99
CA LYS A 27 -2.52 15.13 2.44
C LYS A 27 -3.81 15.75 2.98
N GLU A 28 -4.84 14.95 3.15
CA GLU A 28 -5.90 15.24 4.10
C GLU A 28 -5.54 14.50 5.38
N LYS A 29 -5.49 15.21 6.51
CA LYS A 29 -5.08 14.64 7.80
C LYS A 29 -5.97 13.45 8.14
N GLY A 30 -5.45 12.23 8.03
CA GLY A 30 -6.17 11.01 8.38
C GLY A 30 -5.45 9.75 7.91
N GLU A 31 -5.60 8.68 8.68
CA GLU A 31 -5.22 7.32 8.26
C GLU A 31 -6.44 6.69 7.58
N THR A 32 -6.30 6.27 6.32
CA THR A 32 -7.35 5.53 5.61
C THR A 32 -6.94 4.08 5.51
N SER A 33 -7.87 3.17 5.79
CA SER A 33 -7.66 1.74 5.51
C SER A 33 -8.79 1.19 4.67
N PHE A 34 -8.45 0.32 3.73
CA PHE A 34 -9.42 -0.36 2.87
C PHE A 34 -8.97 -1.80 2.60
N LEU A 35 -9.94 -2.65 2.28
CA LEU A 35 -9.70 -4.01 1.82
C LEU A 35 -9.67 -4.04 0.30
N MET A 36 -8.76 -4.80 -0.27
CA MET A 36 -8.76 -5.07 -1.70
C MET A 36 -8.32 -6.50 -1.97
N ARG A 37 -8.64 -6.99 -3.16
CA ARG A 37 -8.15 -8.27 -3.65
C ARG A 37 -6.86 -8.09 -4.43
N CYS A 38 -5.83 -8.87 -4.12
CA CYS A 38 -4.58 -8.85 -4.87
C CYS A 38 -4.80 -9.38 -6.31
N PRO A 39 -4.42 -8.66 -7.38
CA PRO A 39 -4.58 -9.13 -8.75
C PRO A 39 -3.69 -10.32 -9.13
N HIS A 40 -2.60 -10.56 -8.38
CA HIS A 40 -1.65 -11.64 -8.67
C HIS A 40 -2.06 -12.99 -8.06
N CYS A 41 -2.54 -12.98 -6.82
CA CYS A 41 -2.84 -14.21 -6.07
C CYS A 41 -4.28 -14.32 -5.59
N GLN A 42 -5.12 -13.33 -5.92
CA GLN A 42 -6.55 -13.27 -5.59
C GLN A 42 -6.91 -13.35 -4.10
N LYS A 43 -5.92 -13.26 -3.20
CA LYS A 43 -6.15 -13.16 -1.75
C LYS A 43 -6.54 -11.73 -1.38
N ASP A 44 -7.45 -11.63 -0.42
CA ASP A 44 -7.86 -10.36 0.14
C ASP A 44 -6.77 -9.83 1.09
N ILE A 45 -6.44 -8.54 0.96
CA ILE A 45 -5.38 -7.84 1.68
C ILE A 45 -5.94 -6.52 2.25
N ARG A 46 -5.40 -6.11 3.40
CA ARG A 46 -5.70 -4.80 4.01
C ARG A 46 -4.62 -3.80 3.62
N VAL A 47 -5.03 -2.67 3.08
CA VAL A 47 -4.16 -1.55 2.73
C VAL A 47 -4.43 -0.42 3.70
N MET A 48 -3.37 0.11 4.31
CA MET A 48 -3.41 1.26 5.19
C MET A 48 -2.56 2.36 4.56
N VAL A 49 -3.17 3.53 4.37
CA VAL A 49 -2.57 4.72 3.79
C VAL A 49 -2.47 5.74 4.91
N GLY A 50 -1.24 5.99 5.35
CA GLY A 50 -0.91 7.05 6.31
C GLY A 50 -0.37 8.30 5.60
N GLU A 51 -0.07 9.33 6.39
CA GLU A 51 0.43 10.61 5.88
C GLU A 51 1.76 10.46 5.09
N SER A 52 2.62 9.55 5.56
CA SER A 52 3.96 9.35 5.02
C SER A 52 4.31 7.90 4.69
N ASP A 53 3.36 6.97 4.77
CA ASP A 53 3.60 5.55 4.45
C ASP A 53 2.36 4.83 3.91
N ILE A 54 2.60 3.70 3.23
CA ILE A 54 1.56 2.76 2.82
C ILE A 54 1.97 1.40 3.35
N LYS A 55 1.07 0.73 4.05
CA LYS A 55 1.27 -0.60 4.60
C LYS A 55 0.25 -1.55 4.00
N VAL A 56 0.72 -2.68 3.51
CA VAL A 56 -0.14 -3.78 3.03
C VAL A 56 0.02 -4.96 3.99
N LYS A 57 -1.08 -5.39 4.60
CA LYS A 57 -1.13 -6.50 5.57
C LYS A 57 -2.13 -7.58 5.14
N LYS A 58 -2.00 -8.76 5.75
CA LYS A 58 -3.01 -9.80 5.69
C LYS A 58 -4.22 -9.37 6.54
N ILE A 59 -5.39 -9.94 6.25
CA ILE A 59 -6.63 -9.61 6.97
C ILE A 59 -6.71 -10.36 8.30
N ASP A 60 -6.09 -11.55 8.40
CA ASP A 60 -6.08 -12.44 9.56
C ASP A 60 -4.91 -12.20 10.56
N GLU A 61 -4.32 -10.99 10.61
CA GLU A 61 -3.28 -10.63 11.60
C GLU A 61 -3.75 -9.53 12.56
#